data_AF-A0A661KSN3-F1
#
_entry.id   AF-A0A661KSN3-F1
#
_cell.length_a   1.000
_cell.length_b   1.000
_cell.length_c   1.000
_cell.angle_alpha   90.00
_cell.angle_beta   90.00
_cell.angle_gamma   90.00
#
_symmetry.space_group_name_H-M   'P 1'
#
loop_
_entity.id
_entity.type
_entity.pdbx_description
1 polymer ?
#
loop_
_entity_poly.entity_id
_entity_poly.type
_entity_poly.pdbx_seq_one_letter_code
_entity_poly.pdbx_strand_id
1 'polypeptide(L)'
;MFHMYLPIAGNSINVFLILGLGGLVGLLSGIFGVGGGFLMTPLLIMFGIPPTVAAASDSNQIVGASTSGTVAHYRLGNVDIKMGILLLIGG
;
A
#
# COMPACT_ATOMS: atom_id res chain seq x y z
N MET A 1 20.97 -15.70 -7.84
CA MET A 1 21.03 -16.05 -6.41
C MET A 1 20.02 -15.28 -5.54
N PHE A 2 19.45 -14.13 -5.98
CA PHE A 2 18.37 -13.41 -5.26
C PHE A 2 17.18 -13.04 -6.15
N HIS A 3 16.64 -13.99 -6.92
CA HIS A 3 15.45 -13.79 -7.74
C HIS A 3 14.29 -14.57 -7.12
N MET A 4 13.18 -13.89 -6.85
CA MET A 4 11.93 -14.50 -6.42
C MET A 4 11.01 -14.61 -7.64
N TYR A 5 10.56 -15.84 -7.92
CA TYR A 5 9.57 -16.09 -8.95
C TYR A 5 8.19 -15.69 -8.40
N LEU A 6 7.53 -14.74 -9.06
CA LEU A 6 6.17 -14.35 -8.71
C LEU A 6 5.20 -15.17 -9.60
N PRO A 7 4.61 -16.26 -9.08
CA PRO A 7 3.76 -17.15 -9.87
C PRO A 7 2.51 -16.46 -10.41
N ILE A 8 2.07 -15.39 -9.75
CA ILE A 8 0.93 -14.56 -10.15
C ILE A 8 1.30 -13.63 -11.33
N ALA A 9 2.57 -13.23 -11.44
CA ALA A 9 3.06 -12.31 -12.47
C ALA A 9 3.84 -13.02 -13.60
N GLY A 10 4.08 -14.33 -13.50
CA GLY A 10 4.83 -15.14 -14.47
C GLY A 10 6.31 -14.75 -14.64
N ASN A 11 6.84 -13.84 -13.81
CA ASN A 11 8.15 -13.23 -13.97
C ASN A 11 9.05 -13.41 -12.73
N SER A 12 10.36 -13.43 -12.97
CA SER A 12 11.39 -13.56 -11.92
C SER A 12 11.95 -12.18 -11.56
N ILE A 13 11.63 -11.65 -10.38
CA ILE A 13 12.05 -10.31 -9.96
C ILE A 13 13.11 -10.41 -8.85
N ASN A 14 14.05 -9.46 -8.84
CA ASN A 14 15.08 -9.38 -7.81
C ASN A 14 14.46 -8.94 -6.46
N VAL A 15 14.76 -9.68 -5.38
CA VAL A 15 14.21 -9.45 -4.04
C VAL A 15 14.57 -8.05 -3.51
N PHE A 16 15.78 -7.58 -3.79
CA PHE A 16 16.23 -6.24 -3.34
C PHE A 16 15.41 -5.12 -3.97
N LEU A 17 14.93 -5.31 -5.20
CA LEU A 17 14.11 -4.33 -5.90
C LEU A 17 12.72 -4.22 -5.26
N ILE A 18 12.12 -5.36 -4.86
CA ILE A 18 10.83 -5.40 -4.17
C ILE A 18 10.93 -4.75 -2.79
N LEU A 19 12.00 -5.05 -2.03
CA LEU A 19 12.24 -4.42 -0.74
C LEU A 19 12.45 -2.90 -0.85
N GLY A 20 13.23 -2.45 -1.84
CA GLY A 20 13.45 -1.03 -2.09
C GLY A 20 12.16 -0.29 -2.46
N LEU A 21 11.36 -0.85 -3.37
CA LEU A 21 10.06 -0.30 -3.76
C LEU A 21 9.08 -0.27 -2.59
N GLY A 22 8.94 -1.38 -1.86
CA GLY A 22 8.05 -1.46 -0.70
C GLY A 22 8.42 -0.47 0.40
N GLY A 23 9.73 -0.31 0.68
CA GLY A 23 10.22 0.65 1.67
C GLY A 23 9.99 2.10 1.25
N LEU A 24 10.30 2.44 0.01
CA LEU A 24 10.15 3.82 -0.51
C LEU A 24 8.67 4.20 -0.60
N VAL A 25 7.82 3.31 -1.13
CA VAL A 25 6.37 3.53 -1.16
C VAL A 25 5.78 3.56 0.24
N GLY A 26 6.21 2.69 1.16
CA GLY A 26 5.76 2.70 2.55
C GLY A 26 6.11 4.00 3.28
N LEU A 27 7.32 4.53 3.06
CA LEU A 27 7.76 5.78 3.67
C LEU A 27 7.00 6.99 3.10
N LEU A 28 6.86 7.08 1.78
CA LEU A 28 6.06 8.13 1.14
C LEU A 28 4.59 8.03 1.58
N SER A 29 4.01 6.84 1.55
CA SER A 29 2.66 6.54 2.02
C SER A 29 2.43 6.99 3.47
N GLY A 30 3.38 6.70 4.36
CA GLY A 30 3.32 7.08 5.76
C GLY A 30 3.36 8.60 5.98
N ILE A 31 4.15 9.32 5.17
CA ILE A 31 4.20 10.79 5.23
C ILE A 31 2.89 11.42 4.72
N PHE A 32 2.35 10.92 3.61
CA PHE A 32 1.13 11.48 3.02
C PHE A 32 -0.16 11.00 3.71
N GLY A 33 -0.12 9.92 4.49
CA GLY A 33 -1.28 9.39 5.22
C GLY A 33 -2.36 8.74 4.34
N VAL A 34 -2.09 8.53 3.04
CA VAL A 34 -3.08 8.06 2.03
C VAL A 34 -3.06 6.53 1.83
N GLY A 35 -2.28 5.78 2.62
CA GLY A 35 -2.24 4.31 2.52
C GLY A 35 -1.47 3.75 1.31
N GLY A 36 -0.84 4.59 0.49
CA GLY A 36 0.22 4.21 -0.45
C GLY A 36 -0.23 3.72 -1.82
N GLY A 37 -1.51 3.37 -1.94
CA GLY A 37 -2.01 2.76 -3.16
C GLY A 37 -2.16 3.69 -4.36
N PHE A 38 -2.33 4.98 -4.10
CA PHE A 38 -2.27 6.01 -5.15
C PHE A 38 -0.94 5.95 -5.94
N LEU A 39 0.18 5.57 -5.30
CA LEU A 39 1.48 5.42 -5.96
C LEU A 39 1.77 3.98 -6.37
N MET A 40 1.41 3.00 -5.53
CA MET A 40 1.76 1.60 -5.75
C MET A 40 1.05 1.03 -6.99
N THR A 41 -0.26 1.29 -7.16
CA THR A 41 -1.03 0.81 -8.33
C THR A 41 -0.43 1.27 -9.67
N PRO A 42 -0.19 2.58 -9.93
CA PRO A 42 0.39 3.02 -11.20
C PRO A 42 1.84 2.57 -11.38
N LEU A 43 2.65 2.47 -10.32
CA LEU A 43 4.01 1.94 -10.41
C LEU A 43 4.02 0.47 -10.86
N LEU A 44 3.17 -0.37 -10.27
CA LEU A 44 3.06 -1.79 -10.66
C LEU A 44 2.59 -1.94 -12.12
N ILE A 45 1.66 -1.09 -12.57
CA ILE A 45 1.21 -1.05 -13.97
C ILE A 45 2.38 -0.63 -14.90
N MET A 46 3.17 0.39 -14.53
CA MET A 46 4.36 0.80 -15.30
C MET A 46 5.42 -0.32 -15.39
N PHE A 47 5.51 -1.19 -14.38
CA PHE A 47 6.37 -2.38 -14.40
C PHE A 47 5.78 -3.56 -15.19
N GLY A 48 4.64 -3.38 -15.85
CA GLY A 48 4.04 -4.39 -16.72
C GLY A 48 3.17 -5.42 -15.99
N ILE A 49 2.82 -5.17 -14.73
CA ILE A 49 1.87 -6.04 -14.00
C ILE A 49 0.45 -5.73 -14.49
N PRO A 50 -0.38 -6.76 -14.76
CA PRO A 50 -1.77 -6.57 -15.16
C PRO A 50 -2.53 -5.67 -14.15
N PRO A 51 -3.34 -4.70 -14.62
CA PRO A 51 -4.05 -3.76 -13.74
C PRO A 51 -4.91 -4.43 -12.68
N THR A 52 -5.52 -5.58 -13.01
CA THR A 52 -6.34 -6.36 -12.07
C THR A 52 -5.52 -6.93 -10.91
N VAL A 53 -4.31 -7.42 -11.18
CA VAL A 53 -3.39 -7.96 -10.17
C VAL A 53 -2.79 -6.84 -9.33
N ALA A 54 -2.43 -5.73 -9.98
CA ALA A 54 -1.93 -4.54 -9.30
C ALA A 54 -2.96 -3.99 -8.31
N ALA A 55 -4.21 -3.77 -8.74
CA ALA A 55 -5.28 -3.25 -7.89
C ALA A 55 -5.64 -4.20 -6.74
N ALA A 56 -5.68 -5.52 -6.99
CA ALA A 56 -5.98 -6.51 -5.95
C ALA A 56 -4.87 -6.64 -4.90
N SER A 57 -3.61 -6.50 -5.31
CA SER A 57 -2.47 -6.56 -4.38
C SER A 57 -2.39 -5.28 -3.55
N ASP A 58 -2.63 -4.14 -4.18
CA ASP A 58 -2.55 -2.83 -3.56
C ASP A 58 -3.68 -2.59 -2.55
N SER A 59 -4.92 -2.98 -2.86
CA SER A 59 -6.04 -2.82 -1.93
C SER A 59 -5.80 -3.52 -0.58
N ASN A 60 -5.24 -4.73 -0.61
CA ASN A 60 -4.85 -5.46 0.60
C ASN A 60 -3.72 -4.75 1.37
N GLN A 61 -2.76 -4.16 0.65
CA GLN A 61 -1.67 -3.40 1.26
C GLN A 61 -2.17 -2.11 1.93
N ILE A 62 -3.08 -1.37 1.27
CA ILE A 62 -3.69 -0.15 1.78
C ILE A 62 -4.43 -0.43 3.10
N VAL A 63 -5.18 -1.53 3.20
CA VAL A 63 -5.90 -1.87 4.45
C VAL A 63 -4.93 -2.02 5.62
N GLY A 64 -3.81 -2.73 5.41
CA GLY A 64 -2.77 -2.89 6.42
C GLY A 64 -2.09 -1.57 6.78
N ALA A 65 -1.69 -0.79 5.78
CA ALA A 65 -1.04 0.50 5.97
C ALA A 65 -1.95 1.50 6.69
N SER A 66 -3.19 1.66 6.23
CA SER A 66 -4.19 2.58 6.81
C SER A 66 -4.57 2.20 8.23
N THR A 67 -4.72 0.89 8.52
CA THR A 67 -4.99 0.43 9.89
C THR A 67 -3.81 0.73 10.81
N SER A 68 -2.58 0.46 10.37
CA SER A 68 -1.38 0.76 11.16
C SER A 68 -1.19 2.27 11.41
N GLY A 69 -1.44 3.10 10.40
CA GLY A 69 -1.40 4.56 10.50
C GLY A 69 -2.48 5.11 11.43
N THR A 70 -3.69 4.57 11.35
CA THR A 70 -4.82 4.93 12.23
C THR A 70 -4.50 4.58 13.67
N VAL A 71 -3.98 3.38 13.94
CA VAL A 71 -3.57 2.97 15.30
C VAL A 71 -2.46 3.87 15.85
N ALA A 72 -1.48 4.24 15.01
CA ALA A 72 -0.41 5.15 15.42
C ALA A 72 -0.95 6.54 15.78
N HIS A 73 -1.83 7.12 14.96
CA HIS A 73 -2.46 8.42 15.23
C HIS A 73 -3.45 8.39 16.40
N TYR A 74 -4.12 7.24 16.59
CA TYR A 74 -5.04 7.03 17.71
C TYR A 74 -4.29 7.10 19.04
N ARG A 75 -3.09 6.53 19.12
CA ARG A 75 -2.22 6.62 20.31
C ARG A 75 -1.74 8.04 20.60
N LEU A 76 -1.65 8.89 19.58
CA LEU A 76 -1.27 10.30 19.71
C LEU A 76 -2.46 11.21 20.07
N GLY A 77 -3.68 10.67 20.14
CA GLY A 77 -4.90 11.45 20.44
C GLY A 77 -5.44 12.26 19.25
N ASN A 78 -4.90 12.04 18.04
CA ASN A 78 -5.23 12.83 16.84
C ASN A 78 -6.39 12.23 16.01
N VAL A 79 -7.03 11.15 16.49
CA VAL A 79 -8.10 10.46 15.74
C VAL A 79 -9.46 10.83 16.31
N ASP A 80 -10.24 11.58 15.52
CA ASP A 80 -11.64 11.83 15.80
C ASP A 80 -12.51 10.68 15.25
N ILE A 81 -12.86 9.75 16.15
CA ILE A 81 -13.69 8.58 15.83
C ILE A 81 -15.10 9.00 15.37
N LYS A 82 -15.66 10.11 15.89
CA LYS A 82 -17.00 10.55 15.50
C LYS A 82 -17.00 11.04 14.06
N MET A 83 -16.03 11.87 13.69
CA MET A 83 -15.86 12.33 12.31
C MET A 83 -15.51 11.16 11.38
N GLY A 84 -14.69 10.21 11.84
CA GLY A 84 -14.38 8.99 11.09
C GLY A 84 -15.62 8.15 10.76
N ILE A 85 -16.52 7.94 11.73
CA ILE A 85 -17.78 7.22 11.50
C ILE A 85 -18.71 8.01 10.57
N LEU A 86 -18.79 9.33 10.72
CA LEU A 86 -19.60 10.17 9.82
C LEU A 86 -19.12 10.06 8.37
N LEU A 87 -17.80 10.11 8.14
CA LEU A 87 -17.21 9.92 6.82
C LEU A 87 -17.45 8.51 6.29
N LEU A 88 -17.32 7.48 7.14
CA LEU A 88 -17.55 6.08 6.75
C LEU A 88 -19.00 5.83 6.28
N ILE A 89 -19.99 6.47 6.91
CA ILE A 89 -21.39 6.38 6.50
C ILE A 89 -21.66 7.26 5.27
N GLY A 90 -20.96 8.39 5.15
CA GLY A 90 -21.11 9.35 4.05
C GLY A 90 -20.46 8.93 2.72
N GLY A 91 -19.36 8.18 2.78
CA GLY A 91 -18.54 7.80 1.62
C GLY A 91 -17.15 8.41 1.66
#